data_AF-A0A973GYF6-F1
#
_entry.id   AF-A0A973GYF6-F1
#
_cell.length_a   1.000
_cell.length_b   1.000
_cell.length_c   1.000
_cell.angle_alpha   90.00
_cell.angle_beta   90.00
_cell.angle_gamma   90.00
#
_symmetry.space_group_name_H-M   'P 1'
#
loop_
_entity.id
_entity.type
_entity.pdbx_description
1 polymer ?
#
loop_
_entity_poly.entity_id
_entity_poly.type
_entity_poly.pdbx_seq_one_letter_code
_entity_poly.pdbx_strand_id
1 'polypeptide(L)'
;MITSTHFFFSKILYKHIYNIDNSIIGNLHDLVVDFSLPLPVVRAIVVKNGKRDFFIMMQSLVVTHDNKERYHIKLNSQNLSFVPIPETDVFLARDFLDKQIIDIEGKKVERVNDVRIALVDGKWVLIAVDIGFRGLMRRLGIEYLGIFISTKLNKTFRNSLVAWDDVQSLTHGKDNLQLNSSVHKLNTLHVADLADILEDLDKKAQVTLFQSLDAELAADVLEEIESETQVSLIENLSIEQATDVLELMPSDEVADILE
;
A
#
# COMPACT_ATOMS: atom_id res chain seq x y z
N MET A 1 -17.12 -5.29 -18.06
CA MET A 1 -15.81 -4.91 -17.49
C MET A 1 -15.28 -3.73 -18.26
N ILE A 2 -14.61 -2.80 -17.57
CA ILE A 2 -14.06 -1.57 -18.12
C ILE A 2 -12.54 -1.71 -18.11
N THR A 3 -11.87 -1.40 -19.21
CA THR A 3 -10.40 -1.33 -19.26
C THR A 3 -9.92 -0.18 -18.40
N SER A 4 -9.02 -0.48 -17.46
CA SER A 4 -8.40 0.52 -16.60
C SER A 4 -7.25 1.19 -17.37
N THR A 5 -7.17 2.53 -17.29
CA THR A 5 -6.00 3.33 -17.68
C THR A 5 -5.19 3.80 -16.47
N HIS A 6 -5.68 3.58 -15.25
CA HIS A 6 -4.95 3.77 -14.01
C HIS A 6 -5.45 2.83 -12.91
N PHE A 7 -4.58 2.39 -12.02
CA PHE A 7 -4.92 1.52 -10.90
C PHE A 7 -3.96 1.71 -9.73
N PHE A 8 -4.37 1.22 -8.57
CA PHE A 8 -3.50 1.01 -7.42
C PHE A 8 -2.84 -0.37 -7.53
N PHE A 9 -1.53 -0.46 -7.29
CA PHE A 9 -0.78 -1.71 -7.43
C PHE A 9 -1.37 -2.84 -6.58
N SER A 10 -1.72 -2.56 -5.32
CA SER A 10 -2.38 -3.52 -4.43
C SER A 10 -3.67 -4.13 -4.98
N LYS A 11 -4.45 -3.40 -5.81
CA LYS A 11 -5.68 -3.92 -6.43
C LYS A 11 -5.42 -5.06 -7.41
N ILE A 12 -4.21 -5.18 -7.97
CA ILE A 12 -3.86 -6.25 -8.91
C ILE A 12 -2.87 -7.28 -8.33
N LEU A 13 -2.18 -6.94 -7.25
CA LEU A 13 -1.26 -7.82 -6.54
C LEU A 13 -1.94 -9.13 -6.11
N TYR A 14 -1.21 -10.24 -6.24
CA TYR A 14 -1.62 -11.63 -6.00
C TYR A 14 -2.81 -12.17 -6.80
N LYS A 15 -3.38 -11.40 -7.73
CA LYS A 15 -4.46 -11.89 -8.61
C LYS A 15 -3.97 -12.91 -9.64
N HIS A 16 -4.84 -13.86 -9.97
CA HIS A 16 -4.66 -14.74 -11.12
C HIS A 16 -4.52 -13.94 -12.42
N ILE A 17 -3.49 -14.28 -13.19
CA ILE A 17 -3.25 -13.75 -14.54
C ILE A 17 -3.82 -14.75 -15.54
N TYR A 18 -4.79 -14.28 -16.31
CA TYR A 18 -5.44 -15.05 -17.37
C TYR A 18 -4.72 -14.90 -18.71
N ASN A 19 -4.72 -15.95 -19.53
CA ASN A 19 -4.28 -15.90 -20.92
C ASN A 19 -5.45 -15.49 -21.86
N ILE A 20 -5.17 -15.35 -23.16
CA ILE A 20 -6.17 -15.07 -24.21
C ILE A 20 -7.34 -16.08 -24.19
N ASP A 21 -7.06 -17.36 -23.97
CA ASP A 21 -8.03 -18.46 -23.85
C ASP A 21 -8.76 -18.54 -22.49
N ASN A 22 -8.45 -17.64 -21.55
CA ASN A 22 -8.91 -17.63 -20.16
C ASN A 22 -8.39 -18.79 -19.27
N SER A 23 -7.33 -19.49 -19.68
CA SER A 23 -6.52 -20.31 -18.76
C SER A 23 -5.74 -19.42 -17.78
N ILE A 24 -5.43 -19.94 -16.59
CA ILE A 24 -4.60 -19.24 -15.59
C ILE A 24 -3.12 -19.58 -15.85
N ILE A 25 -2.29 -18.55 -16.05
CA ILE A 25 -0.83 -18.70 -16.26
C ILE A 25 -0.08 -18.73 -14.92
N GLY A 26 -0.62 -18.06 -13.90
CA GLY A 26 0.00 -17.88 -12.59
C GLY A 26 -0.64 -16.71 -11.85
N ASN A 27 0.03 -16.20 -10.84
CA ASN A 27 -0.40 -15.02 -10.07
C ASN A 27 0.55 -13.85 -10.28
N LEU A 28 0.04 -12.62 -10.28
CA LEU A 28 0.90 -11.44 -10.20
C LEU A 28 1.55 -11.37 -8.81
N HIS A 29 2.86 -11.48 -8.74
CA HIS A 29 3.59 -11.42 -7.47
C HIS A 29 4.26 -10.07 -7.25
N ASP A 30 4.61 -9.36 -8.31
CA ASP A 30 5.26 -8.05 -8.23
C ASP A 30 5.20 -7.29 -9.58
N LEU A 31 5.60 -6.02 -9.55
CA LEU A 31 5.90 -5.18 -10.72
C LEU A 31 7.34 -4.69 -10.64
N VAL A 32 8.03 -4.69 -11.79
CA VAL A 32 9.42 -4.27 -11.93
C VAL A 32 9.45 -2.88 -12.57
N VAL A 33 10.07 -1.93 -11.89
CA VAL A 33 10.04 -0.51 -12.24
C VAL A 33 11.45 0.03 -12.45
N ASP A 34 11.59 0.81 -13.51
CA ASP A 34 12.80 1.54 -13.86
C ASP A 34 12.68 2.98 -13.39
N PHE A 35 13.49 3.32 -12.38
CA PHE A 35 13.59 4.64 -11.76
C PHE A 35 14.72 5.51 -12.37
N SER A 36 15.32 5.12 -13.51
CA SER A 36 16.34 5.93 -14.19
C SER A 36 15.77 7.14 -14.95
N LEU A 37 14.46 7.18 -15.16
CA LEU A 37 13.74 8.27 -15.81
C LEU A 37 12.95 9.10 -14.77
N PRO A 38 12.72 10.41 -15.00
CA PRO A 38 11.97 11.26 -14.08
C PRO A 38 10.57 10.72 -13.72
N LEU A 39 9.88 10.11 -14.67
CA LEU A 39 8.66 9.33 -14.46
C LEU A 39 9.00 7.83 -14.51
N PRO A 40 8.94 7.09 -13.39
CA PRO A 40 9.37 5.69 -13.33
C PRO A 40 8.49 4.79 -14.19
N VAL A 41 9.10 3.99 -15.05
CA VAL A 41 8.39 3.15 -16.02
C VAL A 41 8.24 1.74 -15.49
N VAL A 42 7.01 1.24 -15.44
CA VAL A 42 6.72 -0.18 -15.16
C VAL A 42 7.11 -1.00 -16.39
N ARG A 43 8.22 -1.74 -16.28
CA ARG A 43 8.80 -2.52 -17.39
C ARG A 43 8.20 -3.91 -17.50
N ALA A 44 8.09 -4.61 -16.38
CA ALA A 44 7.68 -6.00 -16.36
C ALA A 44 6.76 -6.33 -15.19
N ILE A 45 5.97 -7.38 -15.37
CA ILE A 45 5.23 -8.05 -14.31
C ILE A 45 5.99 -9.29 -13.87
N VAL A 46 5.96 -9.59 -12.58
CA VAL A 46 6.47 -10.85 -12.01
C VAL A 46 5.30 -11.82 -11.90
N VAL A 47 5.33 -12.88 -12.69
CA VAL A 47 4.31 -13.92 -12.73
C VAL A 47 4.82 -15.16 -12.01
N LYS A 48 4.22 -15.51 -10.89
CA LYS A 48 4.55 -16.70 -10.12
C LYS A 48 3.66 -17.86 -10.51
N ASN A 49 4.28 -18.97 -10.92
CA ASN A 49 3.60 -20.23 -11.21
C ASN A 49 4.35 -21.37 -10.48
N GLY A 50 3.73 -21.86 -9.40
CA GLY A 50 4.33 -22.84 -8.51
C GLY A 50 5.61 -22.30 -7.85
N LYS A 51 6.76 -22.90 -8.19
CA LYS A 51 8.09 -22.52 -7.70
C LYS A 51 8.91 -21.70 -8.72
N ARG A 52 8.30 -21.24 -9.81
CA ARG A 52 8.98 -20.49 -10.86
C ARG A 52 8.37 -19.10 -10.98
N ASP A 53 9.23 -18.11 -11.05
CA ASP A 53 8.87 -16.72 -11.36
C ASP A 53 9.27 -16.42 -12.81
N PHE A 54 8.39 -15.70 -13.52
CA PHE A 54 8.55 -15.32 -14.91
C PHE A 54 8.38 -13.81 -15.04
N PHE A 55 9.20 -13.19 -15.88
CA PHE A 55 9.21 -11.73 -16.06
C PHE A 55 8.70 -11.39 -17.46
N ILE A 56 7.51 -10.81 -17.54
CA ILE A 56 6.80 -10.55 -18.81
C ILE A 56 6.64 -9.05 -18.99
N MET A 57 6.81 -8.53 -20.22
CA MET A 57 6.61 -7.11 -20.53
C MET A 57 5.24 -6.60 -20.07
N MET A 58 5.24 -5.49 -19.32
CA MET A 58 4.03 -4.87 -18.76
C MET A 58 3.03 -4.46 -19.86
N GLN A 59 3.50 -4.14 -21.06
CA GLN A 59 2.66 -3.81 -22.23
C GLN A 59 1.76 -4.97 -22.67
N SER A 60 2.07 -6.22 -22.29
CA SER A 60 1.20 -7.38 -22.55
C SER A 60 0.03 -7.47 -21.57
N LEU A 61 0.08 -6.78 -20.42
CA LEU A 61 -0.94 -6.83 -19.38
C LEU A 61 -2.09 -5.87 -19.69
N VAL A 62 -3.30 -6.42 -19.79
CA VAL A 62 -4.55 -5.67 -19.80
C VAL A 62 -5.19 -5.77 -18.43
N VAL A 63 -5.38 -4.61 -17.80
CA VAL A 63 -6.07 -4.47 -16.51
C VAL A 63 -7.51 -4.04 -16.77
N THR A 64 -8.47 -4.75 -16.19
CA THR A 64 -9.90 -4.42 -16.27
C THR A 64 -10.53 -4.44 -14.88
N HIS A 65 -11.67 -3.77 -14.72
CA HIS A 65 -12.46 -3.81 -13.48
C HIS A 65 -13.96 -3.88 -13.78
N ASP A 66 -14.77 -4.15 -12.76
CA ASP A 66 -16.22 -4.00 -12.80
C ASP A 66 -16.67 -2.76 -12.01
N ASN A 67 -17.98 -2.51 -12.01
CA ASN A 67 -18.60 -1.36 -11.33
C ASN A 67 -18.47 -1.41 -9.79
N LYS A 68 -17.88 -2.47 -9.22
CA LYS A 68 -17.57 -2.63 -7.78
C LYS A 68 -16.06 -2.59 -7.51
N GLU A 69 -15.28 -2.03 -8.43
CA GLU A 69 -13.80 -2.01 -8.39
C GLU A 69 -13.14 -3.40 -8.28
N ARG A 70 -13.79 -4.48 -8.72
CA ARG A 70 -13.16 -5.81 -8.71
C ARG A 70 -12.28 -5.96 -9.94
N TYR A 71 -10.97 -5.78 -9.75
CA TYR A 71 -9.98 -5.87 -10.81
C TYR A 71 -9.74 -7.31 -11.28
N HIS A 72 -9.53 -7.45 -12.59
CA HIS A 72 -9.21 -8.68 -13.31
C HIS A 72 -8.09 -8.37 -14.30
N ILE A 73 -7.07 -9.24 -14.36
CA ILE A 73 -5.86 -9.01 -15.16
C ILE A 73 -5.61 -10.15 -16.15
N LYS A 74 -5.26 -9.79 -17.38
CA LYS A 74 -5.15 -10.72 -18.51
C LYS A 74 -3.99 -10.35 -19.42
N LEU A 75 -3.26 -11.34 -19.93
CA LEU A 75 -2.29 -11.14 -20.99
C LEU A 75 -2.99 -11.15 -22.35
N ASN A 76 -2.74 -10.11 -23.15
CA ASN A 76 -3.34 -9.93 -24.48
C ASN A 76 -2.29 -10.11 -25.60
N SER A 77 -1.38 -11.07 -25.42
CA SER A 77 -0.45 -11.50 -26.47
C SER A 77 -0.32 -13.03 -26.46
N GLN A 78 -0.33 -13.64 -27.66
CA GLN A 78 0.02 -15.06 -27.83
C GLN A 78 1.54 -15.27 -27.71
N ASN A 79 2.33 -14.26 -28.07
CA ASN A 79 3.79 -14.25 -27.97
C ASN A 79 4.20 -13.48 -26.72
N LEU A 80 4.41 -14.20 -25.62
CA LEU A 80 4.85 -13.59 -24.36
C LEU A 80 6.31 -13.15 -24.47
N SER A 81 6.53 -11.85 -24.36
CA SER A 81 7.88 -11.27 -24.35
C SER A 81 8.46 -11.33 -22.94
N PHE A 82 9.37 -12.28 -22.72
CA PHE A 82 10.12 -12.39 -21.47
C PHE A 82 11.26 -11.36 -21.43
N VAL A 83 11.49 -10.77 -20.26
CA VAL A 83 12.45 -9.66 -20.09
C VAL A 83 13.51 -10.05 -19.05
N PRO A 84 14.81 -9.92 -19.33
CA PRO A 84 15.83 -9.96 -18.28
C PRO A 84 15.69 -8.72 -17.39
N ILE A 85 15.87 -8.89 -16.07
CA ILE A 85 15.83 -7.78 -15.11
C ILE A 85 17.26 -7.35 -14.79
N PRO A 86 17.67 -6.11 -15.11
CA PRO A 86 18.89 -5.49 -14.61
C PRO A 86 18.89 -5.37 -13.09
N GLU A 87 20.07 -5.43 -12.49
CA GLU A 87 20.26 -5.29 -11.04
C GLU A 87 19.86 -3.90 -10.48
N THR A 88 19.64 -2.93 -11.37
CA THR A 88 19.19 -1.56 -11.07
C THR A 88 17.68 -1.40 -10.99
N ASP A 89 16.90 -2.36 -11.50
CA ASP A 89 15.45 -2.31 -11.46
C ASP A 89 14.92 -2.62 -10.05
N VAL A 90 13.86 -1.94 -9.66
CA VAL A 90 13.26 -2.04 -8.32
C VAL A 90 11.94 -2.82 -8.40
N PHE A 91 11.74 -3.74 -7.46
CA PHE A 91 10.51 -4.53 -7.35
C PHE A 91 9.55 -3.81 -6.40
N LEU A 92 8.32 -3.51 -6.82
CA LEU A 92 7.43 -2.68 -6.00
C LEU A 92 7.06 -3.34 -4.66
N ALA A 93 6.62 -4.60 -4.65
CA ALA A 93 6.21 -5.27 -3.42
C ALA A 93 7.39 -5.68 -2.52
N ARG A 94 8.55 -6.00 -3.11
CA ARG A 94 9.75 -6.39 -2.35
C ARG A 94 10.57 -5.20 -1.83
N ASP A 95 10.73 -4.14 -2.64
CA ASP A 95 11.72 -3.08 -2.41
C ASP A 95 11.12 -1.68 -2.20
N PHE A 96 9.82 -1.47 -2.45
CA PHE A 96 9.22 -0.12 -2.49
C PHE A 96 8.03 0.06 -1.55
N LEU A 97 7.11 -0.91 -1.45
CA LEU A 97 6.10 -0.95 -0.39
C LEU A 97 6.78 -1.04 0.98
N ASP A 98 6.13 -0.49 2.01
CA ASP A 98 6.65 -0.35 3.39
C ASP A 98 7.91 0.51 3.55
N LYS A 99 8.52 1.02 2.46
CA LYS A 99 9.63 1.96 2.58
C LYS A 99 9.22 3.22 3.32
N GLN A 100 10.11 3.68 4.19
CA GLN A 100 10.00 4.97 4.85
C GLN A 100 10.17 6.10 3.84
N ILE A 101 9.31 7.11 3.99
CA ILE A 101 9.31 8.34 3.19
C ILE A 101 9.24 9.54 4.15
N ILE A 102 10.27 10.37 4.11
CA ILE A 102 10.53 11.40 5.13
C ILE A 102 10.24 12.79 4.56
N ASP A 103 9.57 13.63 5.34
CA ASP A 103 9.35 15.06 5.03
C ASP A 103 10.69 15.81 4.82
N ILE A 104 10.76 16.81 3.94
CA ILE A 104 11.92 17.71 3.82
C ILE A 104 12.30 18.37 5.16
N GLU A 105 11.32 18.62 6.03
CA GLU A 105 11.58 19.18 7.35
C GLU A 105 12.21 18.15 8.33
N GLY A 106 12.30 16.87 7.94
CA GLY A 106 12.84 15.79 8.76
C GLY A 106 11.99 15.39 9.96
N LYS A 107 10.79 15.97 10.09
CA LYS A 107 9.93 15.88 11.28
C LYS A 107 8.99 14.68 11.33
N LYS A 108 8.63 14.10 10.17
CA LYS A 108 7.71 12.98 10.09
C LYS A 108 8.23 11.90 9.15
N VAL A 109 8.05 10.64 9.55
CA VAL A 109 8.42 9.44 8.78
C VAL A 109 7.14 8.66 8.45
N GLU A 110 6.70 8.77 7.21
CA GLU A 110 5.54 8.04 6.67
C GLU A 110 6.00 6.72 6.02
N ARG A 111 5.05 5.83 5.66
CA ARG A 111 5.33 4.60 4.90
C ARG A 111 4.64 4.59 3.54
N VAL A 112 5.29 3.97 2.56
CA VAL A 112 4.69 3.66 1.26
C VAL A 112 3.64 2.55 1.41
N ASN A 113 2.38 2.97 1.52
CA ASN A 113 1.22 2.11 1.68
C ASN A 113 0.66 1.60 0.34
N ASP A 114 0.87 2.29 -0.77
CA ASP A 114 0.55 1.77 -2.11
C ASP A 114 1.22 2.61 -3.21
N VAL A 115 1.04 2.19 -4.46
CA VAL A 115 1.52 2.92 -5.63
C VAL A 115 0.39 3.09 -6.64
N ARG A 116 0.19 4.32 -7.11
CA ARG A 116 -0.75 4.62 -8.21
C ARG A 116 -0.01 4.63 -9.55
N ILE A 117 -0.46 3.78 -10.45
CA ILE A 117 0.13 3.55 -11.76
C ILE A 117 -0.88 3.99 -12.83
N ALA A 118 -0.40 4.64 -13.90
CA ALA A 118 -1.23 5.10 -15.01
C ALA A 118 -0.58 4.85 -16.38
N LEU A 119 -1.41 4.74 -17.42
CA LEU A 119 -0.99 4.63 -18.80
C LEU A 119 -0.81 6.03 -19.40
N VAL A 120 0.43 6.44 -19.63
CA VAL A 120 0.82 7.73 -20.23
C VAL A 120 1.65 7.45 -21.47
N ASP A 121 1.27 8.01 -22.62
CA ASP A 121 1.94 7.84 -23.92
C ASP A 121 2.27 6.38 -24.28
N GLY A 122 1.33 5.47 -23.97
CA GLY A 122 1.45 4.03 -24.23
C GLY A 122 2.38 3.27 -23.27
N LYS A 123 2.91 3.92 -22.23
CA LYS A 123 3.72 3.32 -21.17
C LYS A 123 3.00 3.35 -19.83
N TRP A 124 3.14 2.29 -19.06
CA TRP A 124 2.68 2.28 -17.67
C TRP A 124 3.74 2.96 -16.80
N VAL A 125 3.37 4.00 -16.08
CA VAL A 125 4.26 4.81 -15.24
C VAL A 125 3.71 4.98 -13.84
N LEU A 126 4.62 5.14 -12.88
CA LEU A 126 4.30 5.53 -11.52
C LEU A 126 3.97 7.03 -11.51
N ILE A 127 2.77 7.40 -11.01
CA ILE A 127 2.32 8.80 -10.96
C ILE A 127 2.14 9.36 -9.55
N ALA A 128 1.88 8.50 -8.56
CA ALA A 128 1.76 8.89 -7.17
C ALA A 128 2.04 7.71 -6.23
N VAL A 129 2.45 8.05 -5.02
CA VAL A 129 2.60 7.16 -3.87
C VAL A 129 1.39 7.34 -2.95
N ASP A 130 0.79 6.26 -2.47
CA ASP A 130 -0.21 6.33 -1.39
C ASP A 130 0.51 6.10 -0.06
N ILE A 131 0.38 7.05 0.85
CA ILE A 131 0.90 6.94 2.22
C ILE A 131 -0.24 6.73 3.24
N GLY A 132 -1.48 6.62 2.78
CA GLY A 132 -2.66 6.65 3.67
C GLY A 132 -3.12 5.29 4.18
N PHE A 133 -3.80 5.33 5.33
CA PHE A 133 -4.50 4.19 5.93
C PHE A 133 -5.44 3.45 4.95
N ARG A 134 -6.06 4.15 3.98
CA ARG A 134 -6.86 3.49 2.94
C ARG A 134 -6.02 2.60 2.01
N GLY A 135 -4.80 3.02 1.67
CA GLY A 135 -3.85 2.19 0.93
C GLY A 135 -3.41 0.96 1.73
N LEU A 136 -3.20 1.15 3.03
CA LEU A 136 -2.86 0.07 3.96
C LEU A 136 -3.99 -0.98 4.08
N MET A 137 -5.22 -0.55 4.39
CA MET A 137 -6.41 -1.43 4.40
C MET A 137 -6.60 -2.17 3.07
N ARG A 138 -6.24 -1.54 1.95
CA ARG A 138 -6.33 -2.14 0.62
C ARG A 138 -5.29 -3.24 0.39
N ARG A 139 -4.05 -3.07 0.88
CA ARG A 139 -3.03 -4.13 0.89
C ARG A 139 -3.42 -5.31 1.79
N LEU A 140 -4.04 -5.04 2.93
CA LEU A 140 -4.53 -6.06 3.85
C LEU A 140 -5.84 -6.74 3.39
N GLY A 141 -6.41 -6.30 2.27
CA GLY A 141 -7.63 -6.89 1.67
C GLY A 141 -8.95 -6.46 2.32
N ILE A 142 -8.91 -5.53 3.27
CA ILE A 142 -10.04 -5.08 4.10
C ILE A 142 -10.64 -3.72 3.67
N GLU A 143 -10.13 -3.08 2.61
CA GLU A 143 -10.62 -1.77 2.12
C GLU A 143 -12.16 -1.70 1.97
N TYR A 144 -12.81 -2.75 1.45
CA TYR A 144 -14.27 -2.73 1.28
C TYR A 144 -15.05 -2.68 2.60
N LEU A 145 -14.48 -3.22 3.68
CA LEU A 145 -15.05 -3.13 5.02
C LEU A 145 -14.87 -1.71 5.57
N GLY A 146 -13.69 -1.12 5.45
CA GLY A 146 -13.45 0.30 5.80
C GLY A 146 -14.33 1.28 5.02
N ILE A 147 -14.55 1.04 3.71
CA ILE A 147 -15.51 1.82 2.90
C ILE A 147 -16.95 1.66 3.43
N PHE A 148 -17.36 0.45 3.81
CA PHE A 148 -18.70 0.19 4.34
C PHE A 148 -18.93 0.91 5.68
N ILE A 149 -17.99 0.79 6.62
CA ILE A 149 -18.05 1.43 7.95
C ILE A 149 -18.07 2.95 7.81
N SER A 150 -17.09 3.53 7.10
CA SER A 150 -17.03 4.98 6.88
C SER A 150 -18.30 5.53 6.21
N THR A 151 -18.88 4.83 5.22
CA THR A 151 -20.14 5.23 4.58
C THR A 151 -21.31 5.20 5.57
N LYS A 152 -21.41 4.19 6.44
CA LYS A 152 -22.42 4.08 7.51
C LYS A 152 -22.30 5.24 8.52
N LEU A 153 -21.08 5.71 8.77
CA LEU A 153 -20.77 6.86 9.64
C LEU A 153 -20.87 8.23 8.91
N ASN A 154 -21.23 8.27 7.63
CA ASN A 154 -21.21 9.46 6.76
C ASN A 154 -19.81 10.12 6.60
N LYS A 155 -18.73 9.39 6.89
CA LYS A 155 -17.33 9.80 6.78
C LYS A 155 -16.81 9.49 5.36
N THR A 156 -15.98 10.36 4.75
CA THR A 156 -15.45 10.10 3.39
C THR A 156 -14.07 9.43 3.44
N PHE A 157 -13.98 8.15 3.09
CA PHE A 157 -12.72 7.41 3.11
C PHE A 157 -11.87 7.65 1.86
N ARG A 158 -10.90 8.58 1.96
CA ARG A 158 -10.03 9.03 0.85
C ARG A 158 -8.66 8.34 0.91
N ASN A 159 -7.94 8.38 -0.21
CA ASN A 159 -6.52 7.96 -0.26
C ASN A 159 -5.61 9.16 0.01
N SER A 160 -4.43 8.91 0.58
CA SER A 160 -3.45 9.94 0.93
C SER A 160 -2.34 9.91 -0.11
N LEU A 161 -2.50 10.65 -1.21
CA LEU A 161 -1.64 10.54 -2.39
C LEU A 161 -0.61 11.67 -2.49
N VAL A 162 0.67 11.32 -2.49
CA VAL A 162 1.76 12.23 -2.86
C VAL A 162 2.08 12.03 -4.35
N ALA A 163 2.15 13.10 -5.14
CA ALA A 163 2.53 13.02 -6.55
C ALA A 163 3.99 12.57 -6.69
N TRP A 164 4.32 11.81 -7.73
CA TRP A 164 5.69 11.32 -7.89
C TRP A 164 6.73 12.46 -8.02
N ASP A 165 6.37 13.57 -8.66
CA ASP A 165 7.23 14.75 -8.78
C ASP A 165 7.56 15.41 -7.42
N ASP A 166 6.76 15.12 -6.38
CA ASP A 166 6.99 15.55 -5.00
C ASP A 166 7.80 14.52 -4.18
N VAL A 167 8.14 13.35 -4.75
CA VAL A 167 8.98 12.33 -4.11
C VAL A 167 10.42 12.47 -4.59
N GLN A 168 11.29 13.02 -3.74
CA GLN A 168 12.72 13.06 -3.99
C GLN A 168 13.32 11.68 -3.74
N SER A 169 13.68 10.98 -4.83
CA SER A 169 14.43 9.73 -4.76
C SER A 169 15.87 10.03 -4.34
N LEU A 170 16.22 9.69 -3.09
CA LEU A 170 17.63 9.44 -2.77
C LEU A 170 18.11 8.30 -3.69
N THR A 171 19.20 8.59 -4.39
CA THR A 171 19.70 7.82 -5.54
C THR A 171 19.80 6.31 -5.28
N HIS A 172 19.36 5.52 -6.25
CA HIS A 172 19.56 4.05 -6.34
C HIS A 172 18.72 3.16 -5.42
N GLY A 173 17.55 3.60 -4.95
CA GLY A 173 16.46 2.70 -4.53
C GLY A 173 16.75 1.81 -3.31
N LYS A 174 17.91 1.96 -2.66
CA LYS A 174 18.33 1.22 -1.46
C LYS A 174 18.14 2.06 -0.20
N ASP A 175 18.31 3.38 -0.30
CA ASP A 175 18.11 4.32 0.80
C ASP A 175 16.61 4.68 0.98
N ASN A 176 16.31 5.45 2.03
CA ASN A 176 14.97 5.96 2.33
C ASN A 176 14.52 7.00 1.30
N LEU A 177 13.20 7.16 1.12
CA LEU A 177 12.65 8.19 0.23
C LEU A 177 12.54 9.53 0.97
N GLN A 178 12.63 10.64 0.25
CA GLN A 178 12.38 11.99 0.80
C GLN A 178 11.25 12.69 0.03
N LEU A 179 10.66 13.72 0.62
CA LEU A 179 9.57 14.50 0.05
C LEU A 179 9.99 15.94 -0.22
N ASN A 180 9.64 16.47 -1.39
CA ASN A 180 9.88 17.87 -1.78
C ASN A 180 8.99 18.89 -1.04
N SER A 181 7.96 18.42 -0.33
CA SER A 181 6.96 19.25 0.33
C SER A 181 6.40 18.56 1.56
N SER A 182 6.02 19.32 2.58
CA SER A 182 5.53 18.72 3.82
C SER A 182 4.18 18.02 3.69
N VAL A 183 4.03 16.92 4.44
CA VAL A 183 2.92 15.94 4.32
C VAL A 183 1.53 16.52 4.65
N HIS A 184 1.48 17.71 5.28
CA HIS A 184 0.30 18.42 5.82
C HIS A 184 -0.86 18.77 4.85
N LYS A 185 -0.98 18.13 3.67
CA LYS A 185 -2.02 18.42 2.66
C LYS A 185 -2.89 17.25 2.22
N LEU A 186 -2.95 16.19 3.02
CA LEU A 186 -3.77 15.02 2.70
C LEU A 186 -4.90 14.86 3.71
N ASN A 187 -6.13 14.76 3.19
CA ASN A 187 -7.33 14.55 4.00
C ASN A 187 -7.35 13.08 4.45
N THR A 188 -6.63 12.79 5.53
CA THR A 188 -6.76 11.55 6.29
C THR A 188 -8.14 11.49 6.96
N LEU A 189 -8.54 10.30 7.40
CA LEU A 189 -9.55 10.21 8.46
C LEU A 189 -8.98 10.84 9.73
N HIS A 190 -9.85 11.27 10.63
CA HIS A 190 -9.44 11.68 11.98
C HIS A 190 -8.94 10.45 12.77
N VAL A 191 -8.31 10.69 13.91
CA VAL A 191 -8.34 9.70 15.02
C VAL A 191 -9.80 9.53 15.49
N ALA A 192 -10.15 8.58 16.34
CA ALA A 192 -11.54 8.14 16.53
C ALA A 192 -12.22 7.54 15.25
N ASP A 193 -12.19 8.19 14.08
CA ASP A 193 -12.64 7.59 12.80
C ASP A 193 -11.83 6.33 12.44
N LEU A 194 -10.54 6.32 12.77
CA LEU A 194 -9.65 5.15 12.59
C LEU A 194 -9.84 4.10 13.68
N ALA A 195 -10.11 4.55 14.91
CA ALA A 195 -10.47 3.69 16.06
C ALA A 195 -11.78 2.93 15.79
N ASP A 196 -12.86 3.65 15.45
CA ASP A 196 -14.17 3.13 15.01
C ASP A 196 -14.00 1.98 13.99
N ILE A 197 -13.15 2.21 12.98
CA ILE A 197 -12.92 1.24 11.90
C ILE A 197 -12.13 0.04 12.39
N LEU A 198 -11.14 0.24 13.27
CA LEU A 198 -10.31 -0.82 13.84
C LEU A 198 -11.16 -1.75 14.73
N GLU A 199 -11.95 -1.18 15.63
CA GLU A 199 -12.81 -1.94 16.56
C GLU A 199 -13.86 -2.80 15.83
N ASP A 200 -14.47 -2.29 14.76
CA ASP A 200 -15.42 -3.04 13.90
C ASP A 200 -14.75 -4.22 13.11
N LEU A 201 -13.42 -4.42 13.19
CA LEU A 201 -12.71 -5.56 12.58
C LEU A 201 -12.69 -6.81 13.49
N ASP A 202 -12.44 -7.99 12.90
CA ASP A 202 -12.10 -9.17 13.70
C ASP A 202 -10.71 -9.03 14.38
N LYS A 203 -10.51 -9.69 15.53
CA LYS A 203 -9.27 -9.57 16.34
C LYS A 203 -7.98 -9.84 15.54
N LYS A 204 -8.02 -10.65 14.48
CA LYS A 204 -6.83 -10.90 13.64
C LYS A 204 -6.57 -9.72 12.70
N ALA A 205 -7.63 -9.19 12.07
CA ALA A 205 -7.54 -8.01 11.23
C ALA A 205 -7.18 -6.75 12.03
N GLN A 206 -7.67 -6.61 13.26
CA GLN A 206 -7.26 -5.59 14.24
C GLN A 206 -5.74 -5.60 14.43
N VAL A 207 -5.18 -6.71 14.95
CA VAL A 207 -3.74 -6.86 15.19
C VAL A 207 -2.92 -6.62 13.92
N THR A 208 -3.33 -7.20 12.78
CA THR A 208 -2.60 -7.05 11.51
C THR A 208 -2.59 -5.60 11.02
N LEU A 209 -3.70 -4.87 11.17
CA LEU A 209 -3.80 -3.48 10.76
C LEU A 209 -3.00 -2.57 11.70
N PHE A 210 -3.16 -2.74 13.01
CA PHE A 210 -2.47 -1.94 14.03
C PHE A 210 -0.93 -2.10 13.93
N GLN A 211 -0.42 -3.34 13.82
CA GLN A 211 1.01 -3.62 13.63
C GLN A 211 1.61 -2.98 12.36
N SER A 212 0.78 -2.60 11.39
CA SER A 212 1.21 -2.02 10.12
C SER A 212 1.17 -0.48 10.08
N LEU A 213 0.59 0.15 11.11
CA LEU A 213 0.71 1.59 11.34
C LEU A 213 2.16 1.99 11.64
N ASP A 214 2.49 3.26 11.40
CA ASP A 214 3.63 3.93 12.03
C ASP A 214 3.36 4.16 13.53
N ALA A 215 4.41 4.34 14.32
CA ALA A 215 4.30 4.42 15.79
C ALA A 215 3.50 5.65 16.26
N GLU A 216 3.61 6.78 15.55
CA GLU A 216 2.88 8.02 15.84
C GLU A 216 1.37 7.79 15.69
N LEU A 217 0.93 7.31 14.53
CA LEU A 217 -0.48 7.03 14.29
C LEU A 217 -1.00 5.84 15.11
N ALA A 218 -0.13 4.88 15.47
CA ALA A 218 -0.49 3.79 16.36
C ALA A 218 -0.76 4.28 17.80
N ALA A 219 0.04 5.22 18.31
CA ALA A 219 -0.17 5.86 19.61
C ALA A 219 -1.48 6.65 19.62
N ASP A 220 -1.66 7.58 18.67
CA ASP A 220 -2.90 8.35 18.48
C ASP A 220 -4.14 7.42 18.47
N VAL A 221 -4.11 6.35 17.67
CA VAL A 221 -5.24 5.41 17.56
C VAL A 221 -5.44 4.57 18.82
N LEU A 222 -4.38 4.28 19.58
CA LEU A 222 -4.45 3.49 20.81
C LEU A 222 -5.11 4.28 21.95
N GLU A 223 -4.92 5.61 22.02
CA GLU A 223 -5.61 6.51 22.95
C GLU A 223 -7.14 6.56 22.72
N GLU A 224 -7.60 6.33 21.48
CA GLU A 224 -9.01 6.53 21.08
C GLU A 224 -9.85 5.23 21.00
N ILE A 225 -9.29 4.06 21.37
CA ILE A 225 -10.01 2.77 21.38
C ILE A 225 -10.31 2.25 22.80
N GLU A 226 -11.34 1.41 22.94
CA GLU A 226 -11.75 0.78 24.20
C GLU A 226 -10.65 -0.10 24.81
N SER A 227 -10.55 -0.10 26.14
CA SER A 227 -9.45 -0.73 26.89
C SER A 227 -9.31 -2.25 26.68
N GLU A 228 -10.40 -2.99 26.40
CA GLU A 228 -10.28 -4.41 26.02
C GLU A 228 -9.50 -4.56 24.71
N THR A 229 -9.73 -3.66 23.75
CA THR A 229 -9.02 -3.63 22.46
C THR A 229 -7.58 -3.15 22.65
N GLN A 230 -7.33 -2.11 23.48
CA GLN A 230 -5.98 -1.63 23.81
C GLN A 230 -5.08 -2.77 24.30
N VAL A 231 -5.49 -3.45 25.38
CA VAL A 231 -4.73 -4.57 25.98
C VAL A 231 -4.56 -5.70 24.96
N SER A 232 -5.64 -6.08 24.25
CA SER A 232 -5.57 -7.15 23.24
C SER A 232 -4.64 -6.84 22.07
N LEU A 233 -4.40 -5.56 21.74
CA LEU A 233 -3.43 -5.16 20.72
C LEU A 233 -2.01 -5.19 21.26
N ILE A 234 -1.75 -4.57 22.42
CA ILE A 234 -0.44 -4.54 23.07
C ILE A 234 0.09 -5.96 23.34
N GLU A 235 -0.74 -6.89 23.82
CA GLU A 235 -0.38 -8.30 24.03
C GLU A 235 0.11 -9.02 22.75
N ASN A 236 -0.25 -8.52 21.57
CA ASN A 236 0.11 -9.09 20.27
C ASN A 236 1.27 -8.37 19.58
N LEU A 237 1.83 -7.30 20.16
CA LEU A 237 3.01 -6.62 19.63
C LEU A 237 4.33 -7.32 20.00
N SER A 238 5.40 -7.03 19.26
CA SER A 238 6.74 -7.25 19.81
C SER A 238 7.03 -6.24 20.94
N ILE A 239 7.97 -6.57 21.83
CA ILE A 239 8.40 -5.64 22.89
C ILE A 239 8.90 -4.32 22.30
N GLU A 240 9.61 -4.38 21.18
CA GLU A 240 10.13 -3.22 20.44
C GLU A 240 8.96 -2.34 19.95
N GLN A 241 7.97 -2.94 19.26
CA GLN A 241 6.78 -2.22 18.78
C GLN A 241 5.95 -1.63 19.91
N ALA A 242 5.76 -2.36 21.02
CA ALA A 242 5.02 -1.86 22.18
C ALA A 242 5.76 -0.68 22.83
N THR A 243 7.10 -0.73 22.90
CA THR A 243 7.91 0.38 23.41
C THR A 243 7.80 1.60 22.50
N ASP A 244 7.98 1.43 21.18
CA ASP A 244 7.90 2.52 20.19
C ASP A 244 6.54 3.25 20.25
N VAL A 245 5.43 2.54 20.50
CA VAL A 245 4.09 3.13 20.65
C VAL A 245 3.92 3.81 22.01
N LEU A 246 4.21 3.11 23.11
CA LEU A 246 3.98 3.61 24.47
C LEU A 246 4.88 4.81 24.82
N GLU A 247 6.07 4.95 24.20
CA GLU A 247 6.93 6.12 24.38
C GLU A 247 6.37 7.41 23.76
N LEU A 248 5.39 7.30 22.83
CA LEU A 248 4.76 8.44 22.17
C LEU A 248 3.44 8.88 22.82
N MET A 249 2.87 8.05 23.70
CA MET A 249 1.59 8.31 24.37
C MET A 249 1.72 9.17 25.65
N PRO A 250 0.64 9.84 26.08
CA PRO A 250 0.53 10.45 27.40
C PRO A 250 0.80 9.44 28.54
N SER A 251 1.50 9.89 29.58
CA SER A 251 1.92 9.01 30.70
C SER A 251 0.78 8.46 31.54
N ASP A 252 -0.38 9.12 31.49
CA ASP A 252 -1.65 8.71 32.11
C ASP A 252 -2.32 7.59 31.31
N GLU A 253 -2.48 7.73 29.99
CA GLU A 253 -3.00 6.66 29.11
C GLU A 253 -2.13 5.39 29.18
N VAL A 254 -0.80 5.55 29.24
CA VAL A 254 0.13 4.41 29.43
C VAL A 254 -0.04 3.75 30.80
N ALA A 255 -0.39 4.51 31.84
CA ALA A 255 -0.62 3.94 33.18
C ALA A 255 -1.90 3.09 33.21
N ASP A 256 -2.98 3.58 32.61
CA ASP A 256 -4.28 2.89 32.54
C ASP A 256 -4.20 1.58 31.72
N ILE A 257 -3.32 1.51 30.71
CA ILE A 257 -3.04 0.28 29.93
C ILE A 257 -2.24 -0.77 30.73
N LEU A 258 -1.51 -0.37 31.77
CA LEU A 258 -0.59 -1.23 32.53
C LEU A 258 -1.12 -1.72 33.89
N GLU A 259 -2.35 -1.36 34.29
CA GLU A 259 -3.01 -1.77 35.55
C GLU A 259 -3.69 -3.16 35.49
#